data_AF-A0A2E9MLN7-F1
#
_entry.id   AF-A0A2E9MLN7-F1
#
_cell.length_a   1.000
_cell.length_b   1.000
_cell.length_c   1.000
_cell.angle_alpha   90.00
_cell.angle_beta   90.00
_cell.angle_gamma   90.00
#
_symmetry.space_group_name_H-M   'P 1'
#
loop_
_entity.id
_entity.type
_entity.pdbx_description
1 polymer ?
#
loop_
_entity_poly.entity_id
_entity_poly.type
_entity_poly.pdbx_seq_one_letter_code
_entity_poly.pdbx_strand_id
1 'polypeptide(L)'
;MPFRRRAEISRPRHSHHPHRDVISTDSMPIQPCAPGKGHEALRDQLHAAWGGMSDLDDMPKAIVHTDVHWGNTVRTPAGDMVLIDWDDAGLGPAIQDVGYFIAHKAVLPTEGVRWAPEISIAFLQGYEQARPLSDAERQALPHSIVYGAPSYVLPPGRIGSSPSTGTASEPFSTNPKQCGEIGLG
;
A
#
# COMPACT_ATOMS: atom_id res chain seq x y z
N MET A 1 14.87 -18.29 39.25
CA MET A 1 15.87 -17.19 39.21
C MET A 1 17.19 -17.73 39.72
N PRO A 2 18.21 -17.85 38.85
CA PRO A 2 19.47 -17.17 39.16
C PRO A 2 20.09 -16.45 37.94
N PHE A 3 20.71 -15.31 38.22
CA PHE A 3 21.45 -14.45 37.29
C PHE A 3 22.68 -15.17 36.72
N ARG A 4 22.83 -15.20 35.38
CA ARG A 4 24.09 -15.59 34.70
C ARG A 4 24.89 -14.35 34.31
N ARG A 5 26.21 -14.42 34.56
CA ARG A 5 27.23 -13.40 34.23
C ARG A 5 27.39 -13.26 32.72
N ARG A 6 27.61 -12.03 32.25
CA ARG A 6 28.09 -11.72 30.88
C ARG A 6 29.50 -12.28 30.69
N ALA A 7 29.73 -12.97 29.57
CA ALA A 7 31.06 -13.26 29.08
C ALA A 7 31.53 -12.09 28.20
N GLU A 8 32.68 -11.50 28.55
CA GLU A 8 33.40 -10.53 27.73
C GLU A 8 34.11 -11.27 26.59
N ILE A 9 33.83 -10.90 25.34
CA ILE A 9 34.55 -11.38 24.16
C ILE A 9 35.54 -10.30 23.75
N SER A 10 36.83 -10.59 23.94
CA SER A 10 37.96 -9.77 23.53
C SER A 10 38.04 -9.69 21.99
N ARG A 11 38.05 -8.47 21.43
CA ARG A 11 38.24 -8.23 19.99
C ARG A 11 39.75 -8.20 19.66
N PRO A 12 40.22 -8.83 18.57
CA PRO A 12 41.59 -8.68 18.11
C PRO A 12 41.82 -7.28 17.49
N ARG A 13 43.01 -6.72 17.71
CA ARG A 13 43.45 -5.45 17.14
C ARG A 13 43.78 -5.64 15.65
N HIS A 14 43.10 -4.90 14.78
CA HIS A 14 43.53 -4.71 13.39
C HIS A 14 44.28 -3.39 13.24
N SER A 15 45.40 -3.48 12.52
CA SER A 15 46.36 -2.44 12.19
C SER A 15 45.73 -1.28 11.43
N HIS A 16 46.13 -0.06 11.78
CA HIS A 16 45.75 1.17 11.09
C HIS A 16 46.20 1.16 9.63
N HIS A 17 45.22 1.27 8.72
CA HIS A 17 45.42 1.83 7.39
C HIS A 17 44.55 3.08 7.27
N PRO A 18 45.12 4.24 6.90
CA PRO A 18 44.34 5.45 6.74
C PRO A 18 43.55 5.35 5.43
N HIS A 19 42.29 4.92 5.51
CA HIS A 19 41.37 5.15 4.41
C HIS A 19 41.02 6.63 4.41
N ARG A 20 41.58 7.33 3.41
CA ARG A 20 41.26 8.72 3.08
C ARG A 20 39.75 8.84 2.86
N ASP A 21 39.16 9.82 3.54
CA ASP A 21 37.83 10.33 3.22
C ASP A 21 37.81 10.79 1.75
N VAL A 22 37.19 9.98 0.90
CA VAL A 22 36.74 10.41 -0.43
C VAL A 22 35.22 10.40 -0.38
N ILE A 23 34.66 11.33 0.38
CA ILE A 23 33.29 11.77 0.13
C ILE A 23 33.39 12.63 -1.14
N SER A 24 33.14 12.01 -2.29
CA SER A 24 32.85 12.76 -3.51
C SER A 24 31.56 13.54 -3.24
N THR A 25 31.66 14.86 -3.19
CA THR A 25 30.52 15.77 -3.07
C THR A 25 29.76 15.98 -4.37
N ASP A 26 29.99 15.17 -5.41
CA ASP A 26 29.10 15.08 -6.57
C ASP A 26 27.86 14.24 -6.23
N SER A 27 27.14 14.67 -5.19
CA SER A 27 25.74 14.31 -5.05
C SER A 27 24.99 15.10 -6.11
N MET A 28 24.63 14.43 -7.21
CA MET A 28 23.56 14.91 -8.10
C MET A 28 22.43 15.45 -7.20
N PRO A 29 21.95 16.68 -7.41
CA PRO A 29 20.84 17.18 -6.60
C PRO A 29 19.70 16.19 -6.78
N ILE A 30 19.33 15.50 -5.70
CA ILE A 30 18.05 14.81 -5.62
C ILE A 30 17.06 15.96 -5.75
N GLN A 31 16.54 16.18 -6.96
CA GLN A 31 15.46 17.12 -7.13
C GLN A 31 14.35 16.63 -6.20
N PRO A 32 13.89 17.45 -5.24
CA PRO A 32 12.72 17.08 -4.48
C PRO A 32 11.63 16.88 -5.53
N CYS A 33 11.19 15.64 -5.71
CA CYS A 33 9.94 15.38 -6.38
C CYS A 33 8.93 16.24 -5.62
N ALA A 34 8.43 17.31 -6.23
CA ALA A 34 7.41 18.12 -5.60
C ALA A 34 6.13 17.26 -5.69
N PRO A 35 5.75 16.52 -4.63
CA PRO A 35 4.66 15.57 -4.75
C PRO A 35 3.40 16.39 -5.04
N GLY A 36 2.70 16.06 -6.13
CA GLY A 36 1.41 16.68 -6.45
C GLY A 36 1.41 17.91 -7.34
N LYS A 37 2.55 18.42 -7.85
CA LYS A 37 2.49 19.42 -8.95
C LYS A 37 1.76 18.82 -10.14
N GLY A 38 0.74 19.52 -10.67
CA GLY A 38 -0.09 19.05 -11.78
C GLY A 38 -1.26 18.15 -11.39
N HIS A 39 -1.48 17.94 -10.09
CA HIS A 39 -2.57 17.09 -9.57
C HIS A 39 -3.61 17.90 -8.78
N GLU A 40 -3.53 19.23 -8.80
CA GLU A 40 -4.35 20.12 -7.98
C GLU A 40 -5.84 19.91 -8.28
N ALA A 41 -6.21 19.77 -9.55
CA ALA A 41 -7.59 19.49 -9.95
C ALA A 41 -8.09 18.13 -9.42
N LEU A 42 -7.25 17.09 -9.46
CA LEU A 42 -7.59 15.76 -8.92
C LEU A 42 -7.72 15.81 -7.39
N ARG A 43 -6.77 16.47 -6.72
CA ARG A 43 -6.80 16.69 -5.27
C ARG A 43 -8.07 17.43 -4.85
N ASP A 44 -8.46 18.47 -5.58
CA ASP A 44 -9.65 19.27 -5.26
C ASP A 44 -10.94 18.47 -5.52
N GLN A 45 -10.99 17.66 -6.59
CA GLN A 45 -12.10 16.72 -6.84
C GLN A 45 -12.23 15.68 -5.73
N LEU A 46 -11.11 15.11 -5.31
CA LEU A 46 -11.04 14.16 -4.20
C LEU A 46 -11.50 14.80 -2.89
N HIS A 47 -10.98 15.98 -2.54
CA HIS A 47 -11.41 16.72 -1.35
C HIS A 47 -12.92 17.04 -1.38
N ALA A 48 -13.44 17.46 -2.53
CA ALA A 48 -14.87 17.73 -2.70
C ALA A 48 -15.71 16.46 -2.52
N ALA A 49 -15.27 15.32 -3.10
CA ALA A 49 -15.93 14.04 -2.96
C ALA A 49 -15.91 13.52 -1.51
N TRP A 50 -14.80 13.73 -0.80
CA TRP A 50 -14.66 13.33 0.61
C TRP A 50 -15.33 14.27 1.61
N GLY A 51 -15.66 15.51 1.21
CA GLY A 51 -16.16 16.55 2.14
C GLY A 51 -17.46 16.21 2.87
N GLY A 52 -18.22 15.21 2.41
CA GLY A 52 -19.44 14.71 3.07
C GLY A 52 -19.29 13.36 3.76
N MET A 53 -18.10 12.78 3.78
CA MET A 53 -17.87 11.45 4.34
C MET A 53 -17.67 11.50 5.85
N SER A 54 -18.03 10.41 6.52
CA SER A 54 -17.75 10.23 7.94
C SER A 54 -16.26 10.30 8.18
N ASP A 55 -15.87 10.99 9.25
CA ASP A 55 -14.53 10.85 9.78
C ASP A 55 -14.37 9.45 10.35
N LEU A 56 -13.50 8.65 9.72
CA LEU A 56 -13.21 7.30 10.19
C LEU A 56 -12.31 7.33 11.42
N ASP A 57 -11.71 8.47 11.76
CA ASP A 57 -10.76 8.53 12.87
C ASP A 57 -11.40 8.28 14.24
N ASP A 58 -12.71 8.48 14.38
CA ASP A 58 -13.46 8.17 15.60
C ASP A 58 -13.80 6.68 15.74
N MET A 59 -13.54 5.85 14.71
CA MET A 59 -13.85 4.43 14.74
C MET A 59 -12.83 3.63 15.57
N PRO A 60 -13.22 2.44 16.10
CA PRO A 60 -12.31 1.58 16.85
C PRO A 60 -10.99 1.33 16.11
N LYS A 61 -9.88 1.58 16.80
CA LYS A 61 -8.53 1.46 16.23
C LYS A 61 -7.99 0.02 16.35
N ALA A 62 -7.25 -0.40 15.35
CA ALA A 62 -6.50 -1.65 15.31
C ALA A 62 -5.18 -1.44 14.54
N ILE A 63 -4.32 -2.45 14.55
CA ILE A 63 -3.27 -2.53 13.52
C ILE A 63 -3.97 -2.89 12.22
N VAL A 64 -3.95 -1.95 11.27
CA VAL A 64 -4.49 -2.10 9.92
C VAL A 64 -3.35 -2.39 8.96
N HIS A 65 -3.65 -3.22 7.96
CA HIS A 65 -2.72 -3.61 6.91
C HIS A 65 -2.62 -2.55 5.82
N THR A 66 -3.71 -1.82 5.54
CA THR A 66 -3.84 -0.78 4.50
C THR A 66 -3.72 -1.25 3.04
N ASP A 67 -3.28 -2.49 2.82
CA ASP A 67 -3.25 -3.15 1.52
C ASP A 67 -3.79 -4.60 1.58
N VAL A 68 -4.95 -4.77 2.20
CA VAL A 68 -5.56 -6.09 2.40
C VAL A 68 -6.25 -6.60 1.12
N HIS A 69 -5.63 -7.56 0.45
CA HIS A 69 -6.24 -8.26 -0.69
C HIS A 69 -5.70 -9.68 -0.89
N TRP A 70 -6.32 -10.43 -1.80
CA TRP A 70 -5.93 -11.82 -2.10
C TRP A 70 -4.50 -12.01 -2.59
N GLY A 71 -3.89 -10.97 -3.18
CA GLY A 71 -2.48 -11.03 -3.58
C GLY A 71 -1.54 -11.01 -2.36
N ASN A 72 -1.96 -10.33 -1.29
CA ASN A 72 -1.27 -10.25 -0.01
C ASN A 72 -1.82 -11.27 1.00
N THR A 73 -2.49 -12.34 0.53
CA THR A 73 -3.01 -13.41 1.38
C THR A 73 -2.47 -14.77 0.94
N VAL A 74 -1.82 -15.48 1.86
CA VAL A 74 -1.26 -16.81 1.63
C VAL A 74 -2.06 -17.85 2.42
N ARG A 75 -2.47 -18.93 1.75
CA ARG A 75 -3.05 -20.10 2.43
C ARG A 75 -1.93 -21.04 2.87
N THR A 76 -1.87 -21.37 4.15
CA THR A 76 -0.90 -22.35 4.69
C THR A 76 -1.31 -23.77 4.30
N PRO A 77 -0.38 -24.76 4.36
CA PRO A 77 -0.73 -26.16 4.16
C PRO A 77 -1.81 -26.70 5.12
N ALA A 78 -1.92 -26.10 6.32
CA ALA A 78 -2.95 -26.44 7.31
C ALA A 78 -4.34 -25.85 6.98
N GLY A 79 -4.41 -24.96 5.98
CA GLY A 79 -5.64 -24.33 5.52
C GLY A 79 -5.87 -22.92 6.07
N ASP A 80 -5.03 -22.45 7.00
CA ASP A 80 -5.10 -21.10 7.56
C ASP A 80 -4.79 -20.03 6.51
N MET A 81 -5.31 -18.82 6.72
CA MET A 81 -5.02 -17.67 5.89
C MET A 81 -4.08 -16.72 6.64
N VAL A 82 -2.97 -16.34 6.00
CA VAL A 82 -1.96 -15.44 6.56
C VAL A 82 -1.81 -14.23 5.64
N LEU A 83 -1.81 -13.04 6.23
CA LEU A 83 -1.51 -11.80 5.51
C LEU A 83 0.01 -11.57 5.47
N ILE A 84 0.50 -11.11 4.32
CA ILE A 84 1.90 -10.75 4.06
C ILE A 84 1.98 -9.31 3.54
N ASP A 85 3.18 -8.75 3.41
CA ASP A 85 3.38 -7.38 2.91
C ASP A 85 2.84 -6.30 3.87
N TRP A 86 3.41 -6.28 5.08
CA TRP A 86 3.00 -5.40 6.18
C TRP A 86 3.75 -4.04 6.19
N ASP A 87 4.41 -3.66 5.09
CA ASP A 87 5.32 -2.52 5.07
C ASP A 87 4.59 -1.16 5.25
N ASP A 88 3.31 -1.09 4.87
CA ASP A 88 2.44 0.09 5.07
C ASP A 88 1.51 -0.04 6.30
N ALA A 89 1.67 -1.09 7.11
CA ALA A 89 0.80 -1.33 8.24
C ALA A 89 0.98 -0.28 9.36
N GLY A 90 -0.11 0.04 10.06
CA GLY A 90 -0.10 1.06 11.09
C GLY A 90 -1.31 1.02 12.02
N LEU A 91 -1.34 1.92 13.00
CA LEU A 91 -2.51 2.10 13.85
C LEU A 91 -3.56 2.93 13.10
N GLY A 92 -4.74 2.37 12.88
CA GLY A 92 -5.82 3.03 12.13
C GLY A 92 -7.19 2.46 12.46
N PRO A 93 -8.27 3.04 11.93
CA PRO A 93 -9.62 2.53 12.16
C PRO A 93 -9.79 1.17 11.50
N ALA A 94 -10.19 0.15 12.28
CA ALA A 94 -10.27 -1.24 11.80
C ALA A 94 -11.20 -1.42 10.58
N ILE A 95 -12.22 -0.57 10.46
CA ILE A 95 -13.15 -0.55 9.34
C ILE A 95 -12.49 -0.14 8.01
N GLN A 96 -11.31 0.50 8.05
CA GLN A 96 -10.55 0.90 6.86
C GLN A 96 -10.18 -0.31 6.00
N ASP A 97 -9.60 -1.35 6.60
CA ASP A 97 -9.22 -2.58 5.89
C ASP A 97 -10.45 -3.32 5.35
N VAL A 98 -11.57 -3.26 6.06
CA VAL A 98 -12.85 -3.84 5.59
C VAL A 98 -13.32 -3.13 4.33
N GLY A 99 -13.31 -1.79 4.34
CA GLY A 99 -13.69 -0.97 3.19
C GLY A 99 -12.74 -1.16 2.01
N TYR A 100 -11.44 -1.18 2.27
CA TYR A 100 -10.39 -1.41 1.28
C TYR A 100 -10.57 -2.73 0.54
N PHE A 101 -10.75 -3.83 1.29
CA PHE A 101 -10.96 -5.14 0.70
C PHE A 101 -12.22 -5.18 -0.18
N ILE A 102 -13.33 -4.58 0.27
CA ILE A 102 -14.58 -4.54 -0.49
C ILE A 102 -14.41 -3.67 -1.75
N ALA A 103 -13.74 -2.52 -1.65
CA ALA A 103 -13.46 -1.64 -2.78
C ALA A 103 -12.69 -2.39 -3.88
N HIS A 104 -11.70 -3.20 -3.50
CA HIS A 104 -10.95 -4.06 -4.41
C HIS A 104 -11.81 -5.10 -5.15
N LYS A 105 -12.97 -5.47 -4.60
CA LYS A 105 -13.94 -6.38 -5.24
C LYS A 105 -15.05 -5.66 -6.00
N ALA A 106 -15.16 -4.35 -5.83
CA ALA A 106 -16.16 -3.52 -6.48
C ALA A 106 -15.61 -2.80 -7.73
N VAL A 107 -14.31 -2.51 -7.76
CA VAL A 107 -13.69 -1.65 -8.77
C VAL A 107 -12.46 -2.35 -9.37
N LEU A 108 -12.45 -2.52 -10.70
CA LEU A 108 -11.30 -3.00 -11.45
C LEU A 108 -10.76 -1.88 -12.37
N PRO A 109 -9.45 -1.56 -12.35
CA PRO A 109 -8.88 -0.43 -13.10
C PRO A 109 -9.08 -0.48 -14.63
N THR A 110 -9.31 -1.68 -15.18
CA THR A 110 -9.44 -1.93 -16.63
C THR A 110 -10.87 -2.18 -17.09
N GLU A 111 -11.75 -2.57 -16.18
CA GLU A 111 -13.13 -2.99 -16.48
C GLU A 111 -14.17 -2.05 -15.85
N GLY A 112 -13.74 -1.07 -15.06
CA GLY A 112 -14.62 -0.17 -14.34
C GLY A 112 -15.24 -0.83 -13.11
N VAL A 113 -16.49 -0.51 -12.82
CA VAL A 113 -17.22 -1.10 -11.69
C VAL A 113 -17.60 -2.54 -12.04
N ARG A 114 -16.95 -3.50 -11.39
CA ARG A 114 -17.36 -4.90 -11.40
C ARG A 114 -17.85 -5.23 -10.01
N TRP A 115 -19.12 -4.96 -9.76
CA TRP A 115 -19.73 -5.24 -8.45
C TRP A 115 -19.88 -6.76 -8.26
N ALA A 116 -19.16 -7.30 -7.26
CA ALA A 116 -19.28 -8.70 -6.81
C ALA A 116 -19.82 -8.73 -5.37
N PRO A 117 -21.15 -8.55 -5.17
CA PRO A 117 -21.74 -8.44 -3.85
C PRO A 117 -21.56 -9.72 -3.04
N GLU A 118 -21.56 -10.89 -3.66
CA GLU A 118 -21.49 -12.18 -2.97
C GLU A 118 -20.16 -12.35 -2.23
N ILE A 119 -19.05 -11.92 -2.84
CA ILE A 119 -17.72 -11.96 -2.21
C ILE A 119 -17.65 -10.96 -1.06
N SER A 120 -18.21 -9.77 -1.25
CA SER A 120 -18.24 -8.71 -0.23
C SER A 120 -19.07 -9.14 0.99
N ILE A 121 -20.22 -9.78 0.74
CA ILE A 121 -21.10 -10.34 1.78
C ILE A 121 -20.38 -11.47 2.52
N ALA A 122 -19.77 -12.43 1.80
CA ALA A 122 -19.07 -13.54 2.41
C ALA A 122 -17.88 -13.07 3.28
N PHE A 123 -17.11 -12.10 2.79
CA PHE A 123 -16.03 -11.48 3.54
C PHE A 123 -16.56 -10.81 4.81
N LEU A 124 -17.59 -9.97 4.69
CA LEU A 124 -18.17 -9.26 5.83
C LEU A 124 -18.72 -10.25 6.88
N GLN A 125 -19.44 -11.27 6.45
CA GLN A 125 -19.93 -12.33 7.35
C GLN A 125 -18.80 -13.05 8.10
N GLY A 126 -17.68 -13.32 7.43
CA GLY A 126 -16.50 -13.90 8.08
C GLY A 126 -15.83 -12.93 9.05
N TYR A 127 -15.70 -11.66 8.68
CA TYR A 127 -15.16 -10.62 9.54
C TYR A 127 -15.98 -10.47 10.82
N GLU A 128 -17.31 -10.40 10.70
CA GLU A 128 -18.21 -10.21 11.84
C GLU A 128 -18.26 -11.39 12.81
N GLN A 129 -17.88 -12.60 12.36
CA GLN A 129 -17.71 -13.76 13.25
C GLN A 129 -16.51 -13.61 14.18
N ALA A 130 -15.43 -12.97 13.71
CA ALA A 130 -14.24 -12.71 14.51
C ALA A 130 -14.37 -11.42 15.32
N ARG A 131 -14.96 -10.38 14.72
CA ARG A 131 -15.21 -9.09 15.35
C ARG A 131 -16.49 -8.45 14.81
N PRO A 132 -17.58 -8.43 15.58
CA PRO A 132 -18.81 -7.74 15.20
C PRO A 132 -18.56 -6.24 14.95
N LEU A 133 -19.19 -5.69 13.91
CA LEU A 133 -19.20 -4.24 13.69
C LEU A 133 -20.19 -3.58 14.64
N SER A 134 -19.77 -2.45 15.21
CA SER A 134 -20.69 -1.54 15.90
C SER A 134 -21.64 -0.85 14.91
N ASP A 135 -22.73 -0.27 15.41
CA ASP A 135 -23.68 0.47 14.56
C ASP A 135 -23.01 1.65 13.85
N ALA A 136 -22.09 2.34 14.54
CA ALA A 136 -21.32 3.44 13.95
C ALA A 136 -20.43 2.95 12.81
N GLU A 137 -19.73 1.82 12.98
CA GLU A 137 -18.90 1.22 11.92
C GLU A 137 -19.75 0.74 10.74
N ARG A 138 -20.95 0.19 10.99
CA ARG A 138 -21.89 -0.19 9.92
C ARG A 138 -22.37 1.02 9.13
N GLN A 139 -22.67 2.13 9.81
CA GLN A 139 -23.06 3.38 9.16
C GLN A 139 -21.90 4.00 8.37
N ALA A 140 -20.67 3.86 8.86
CA ALA A 140 -19.47 4.36 8.21
C ALA A 140 -18.92 3.44 7.09
N LEU A 141 -19.37 2.19 7.02
CA LEU A 141 -18.85 1.21 6.05
C LEU A 141 -18.93 1.68 4.58
N PRO A 142 -20.03 2.29 4.08
CA PRO A 142 -20.06 2.84 2.73
C PRO A 142 -18.96 3.88 2.49
N HIS A 143 -18.67 4.71 3.49
CA HIS A 143 -17.61 5.71 3.42
C HIS A 143 -16.22 5.06 3.43
N SER A 144 -16.02 4.01 4.24
CA SER A 144 -14.77 3.24 4.22
C SER A 144 -14.49 2.59 2.85
N ILE A 145 -15.53 2.08 2.17
CA ILE A 145 -15.40 1.53 0.81
C ILE A 145 -14.98 2.63 -0.18
N VAL A 146 -15.61 3.81 -0.12
CA VAL A 146 -15.24 4.94 -0.97
C VAL A 146 -13.82 5.42 -0.66
N TYR A 147 -13.40 5.40 0.60
CA TYR A 147 -12.04 5.75 1.01
C TYR A 147 -10.98 4.85 0.39
N GLY A 148 -11.23 3.53 0.29
CA GLY A 148 -10.29 2.58 -0.31
C GLY A 148 -10.25 2.55 -1.84
N ALA A 149 -11.29 3.06 -2.52
CA ALA A 149 -11.42 2.95 -3.97
C ALA A 149 -10.32 3.68 -4.79
N PRO A 150 -9.83 4.87 -4.40
CA PRO A 150 -8.82 5.60 -5.17
C PRO A 150 -7.52 4.84 -5.40
N SER A 151 -7.09 3.98 -4.46
CA SER A 151 -5.90 3.11 -4.63
C SER A 151 -5.99 2.20 -5.86
N TYR A 152 -7.21 1.91 -6.33
CA TYR A 152 -7.46 1.05 -7.50
C TYR A 152 -7.86 1.83 -8.75
N VAL A 153 -8.49 3.00 -8.61
CA VAL A 153 -8.89 3.84 -9.76
C VAL A 153 -7.70 4.63 -10.33
N LEU A 154 -6.71 4.94 -9.48
CA LEU A 154 -5.54 5.76 -9.83
C LEU A 154 -4.25 4.94 -9.74
N PRO A 155 -4.03 3.92 -10.61
CA PRO A 155 -2.80 3.16 -10.55
C PRO A 155 -1.59 4.08 -10.85
N PRO A 156 -0.44 3.87 -10.18
CA PRO A 156 0.71 4.78 -10.20
C PRO A 156 1.34 5.02 -11.59
N GLY A 157 0.89 4.34 -12.65
CA GLY A 157 1.37 4.52 -14.02
C GLY A 157 0.47 5.34 -14.96
N ARG A 158 -0.74 5.78 -14.54
CA ARG A 158 -1.66 6.54 -15.41
C ARG A 158 -1.67 8.04 -15.17
N ILE A 159 -0.95 8.50 -14.16
CA ILE A 159 -0.92 9.92 -13.82
C ILE A 159 0.30 10.55 -14.50
N GLY A 160 0.16 10.89 -15.79
CA GLY A 160 1.23 11.56 -16.54
C GLY A 160 1.18 11.59 -18.07
N SER A 161 0.27 10.89 -18.75
CA SER A 161 0.17 11.00 -20.21
C SER A 161 -0.67 12.20 -20.63
N SER A 162 0.00 13.33 -20.92
CA SER A 162 -0.58 14.32 -21.85
C SER A 162 -1.02 13.61 -23.13
N PRO A 163 -2.14 13.99 -23.76
CA PRO A 163 -2.55 13.39 -25.02
C PRO A 163 -1.54 13.78 -26.10
N SER A 164 -0.65 12.86 -26.46
CA SER A 164 0.15 13.01 -27.67
C SER A 164 -0.79 12.87 -28.87
N THR A 165 -1.01 13.97 -29.58
CA THR A 165 -1.50 13.93 -30.96
C THR A 165 -0.49 13.15 -31.80
N GLY A 166 -0.74 11.88 -32.03
CA GLY A 166 0.17 11.01 -32.78
C GLY A 166 -0.55 9.77 -33.27
N THR A 167 -0.70 9.68 -34.58
CA THR A 167 -1.37 8.62 -35.33
C THR A 167 -0.83 7.22 -35.05
N ALA A 168 -1.73 6.23 -35.07
CA ALA A 168 -1.47 4.81 -34.85
C ALA A 168 -0.28 4.24 -35.63
N SER A 169 0.53 3.40 -34.98
CA SER A 169 1.17 2.18 -35.51
C SER A 169 2.01 1.48 -34.43
N GLU A 170 1.74 0.17 -34.25
CA GLU A 170 2.53 -0.90 -33.59
C GLU A 170 2.40 -1.18 -32.06
N PRO A 171 2.36 -2.49 -31.67
CA PRO A 171 2.06 -2.92 -30.31
C PRO A 171 3.30 -2.91 -29.40
N PHE A 172 3.21 -2.19 -28.27
CA PHE A 172 4.28 -2.16 -27.27
C PHE A 172 4.29 -3.43 -26.40
N SER A 173 5.47 -4.06 -26.34
CA SER A 173 5.81 -5.19 -25.48
C SER A 173 5.85 -4.79 -24.00
N THR A 174 5.17 -5.56 -23.15
CA THR A 174 5.19 -5.37 -21.69
C THR A 174 6.37 -6.14 -21.08
N ASN A 175 7.46 -5.46 -20.74
CA ASN A 175 8.45 -6.03 -19.82
C ASN A 175 9.12 -4.95 -18.95
N PRO A 176 8.71 -4.75 -17.69
CA PRO A 176 9.40 -3.85 -16.78
C PRO A 176 10.40 -4.66 -15.92
N LYS A 177 11.47 -5.17 -16.54
CA LYS A 177 12.68 -5.64 -15.82
C LYS A 177 13.91 -5.46 -16.70
N GLN A 178 14.47 -4.26 -16.71
CA GLN A 178 15.88 -4.04 -17.05
C GLN A 178 16.45 -2.95 -16.13
N CYS A 179 16.67 -3.33 -14.87
CA CYS A 179 17.62 -2.67 -13.99
C CYS A 179 18.89 -3.54 -13.95
N GLY A 180 19.99 -2.99 -14.47
CA GLY A 180 21.38 -3.31 -14.12
C GLY A 180 21.88 -4.73 -14.35
N GLU A 181 22.58 -4.95 -15.48
CA GLU A 181 23.63 -5.98 -15.51
C GLU A 181 24.81 -5.51 -14.65
N ILE A 182 25.00 -6.15 -13.51
CA ILE A 182 26.29 -6.19 -12.83
C ILE A 182 27.15 -7.24 -13.53
N GLY A 183 28.17 -6.76 -14.25
CA GLY A 183 29.20 -7.62 -14.83
C GLY A 183 29.98 -8.33 -13.73
N LEU A 184 30.05 -9.66 -13.83
CA LEU A 184 31.05 -10.46 -13.15
C LEU A 184 31.99 -11.01 -14.23
N GLY A 185 33.19 -10.45 -14.27
CA GLY A 185 34.38 -11.11 -14.81
C GLY A 185 35.04 -11.98 -13.74
#